data_AF-A0A7Y3GL04-F1
#
_entry.id   AF-A0A7Y3GL04-F1
#
_cell.length_a   1.000
_cell.length_b   1.000
_cell.length_c   1.000
_cell.angle_alpha   90.00
_cell.angle_beta   90.00
_cell.angle_gamma   90.00
#
_symmetry.space_group_name_H-M   'P 1'
#
loop_
_entity.id
_entity.type
_entity.pdbx_description
1 polymer ?
#
loop_
_entity_poly.entity_id
_entity_poly.type
_entity_poly.pdbx_seq_one_letter_code
_entity_poly.pdbx_strand_id
1 'polypeptide(L)' 'MRKHEPYTDYQDHFEYFGNTEIERIRKKGEKTIRHDWIIFDTVDEAMEFFNDCCGEFVGYYAYIVARL' A
#
# COMPACT_ATOMS: atom_id res chain seq x y z
N MET A 1 -13.90 -27.73 -19.65
CA MET A 1 -13.41 -26.34 -19.52
C MET A 1 -13.10 -26.10 -18.06
N ARG A 2 -11.82 -25.89 -17.69
CA ARG A 2 -11.45 -25.51 -16.32
C ARG A 2 -11.86 -24.05 -16.13
N LYS A 3 -12.67 -23.78 -15.11
CA LYS A 3 -13.02 -22.42 -14.71
C LYS A 3 -11.73 -21.74 -14.25
N HIS A 4 -11.35 -20.64 -14.90
CA HIS A 4 -10.31 -19.77 -14.35
C HIS A 4 -10.90 -19.11 -13.10
N GLU A 5 -10.55 -19.62 -11.92
CA GLU A 5 -10.72 -18.87 -10.67
C GLU A 5 -9.60 -17.83 -10.61
N PRO A 6 -9.90 -16.52 -10.68
CA PRO A 6 -8.91 -15.50 -10.40
C PRO A 6 -8.93 -15.24 -8.89
N TYR A 7 -8.60 -16.24 -8.08
CA TYR A 7 -8.35 -16.03 -6.66
C TYR A 7 -6.85 -16.07 -6.41
N THR A 8 -6.15 -15.07 -6.96
CA THR A 8 -4.97 -14.57 -6.27
C THR A 8 -5.49 -13.82 -5.05
N ASP A 9 -5.70 -14.54 -3.96
CA ASP A 9 -6.06 -14.06 -2.62
C ASP A 9 -4.95 -13.23 -1.95
N TYR A 10 -4.06 -12.67 -2.77
CA TYR A 10 -3.01 -11.76 -2.37
C TYR A 10 -3.58 -10.35 -2.25
N GLN A 11 -3.42 -9.74 -1.09
CA GLN A 11 -3.78 -8.36 -0.81
C GLN A 11 -2.50 -7.60 -0.45
N ASP A 12 -2.33 -6.42 -1.02
CA ASP A 12 -1.22 -5.54 -0.68
C ASP A 12 -1.73 -4.43 0.24
N HIS A 13 -1.02 -4.24 1.35
CA HIS A 13 -1.18 -3.08 2.22
C HIS A 13 0.05 -2.21 2.10
N PHE A 14 -0.13 -0.90 2.10
CA PHE A 14 0.95 0.07 2.05
C PHE A 14 0.99 0.85 3.35
N GLU A 15 2.19 1.05 3.90
CA GLU A 15 2.44 1.92 5.04
C GLU A 15 3.45 2.99 4.63
N TYR A 16 3.11 4.24 4.91
CA TYR A 16 3.92 5.41 4.56
C TYR A 16 4.37 6.16 5.80
N PHE A 17 5.67 6.45 5.89
CA PHE A 17 6.31 7.02 7.07
C PHE A 17 6.72 8.50 6.90
N GLY A 18 6.29 9.17 5.83
CA GLY A 18 6.61 10.58 5.58
C GLY A 18 8.03 10.84 5.04
N ASN A 19 8.68 9.81 4.46
CA ASN A 19 9.98 9.91 3.82
C ASN A 19 9.89 9.52 2.33
N THR A 20 10.97 9.02 1.73
CA THR A 20 11.02 8.56 0.34
C THR A 20 10.73 7.06 0.21
N GLU A 21 10.26 6.42 1.27
CA GLU A 21 10.11 4.97 1.34
C GLU A 21 8.68 4.60 1.76
N ILE A 22 8.14 3.56 1.12
CA ILE A 22 6.85 2.97 1.45
C ILE A 22 7.04 1.49 1.67
N GLU A 23 6.54 0.99 2.79
CA GLU A 23 6.49 -0.44 3.04
C GLU A 23 5.26 -1.03 2.36
N ARG A 24 5.46 -2.07 1.54
CA ARG A 24 4.41 -2.91 0.98
C ARG A 24 4.37 -4.24 1.71
N ILE A 25 3.26 -4.50 2.37
CA ILE A 25 2.97 -5.74 3.07
C ILE A 25 2.02 -6.56 2.22
N ARG A 26 2.52 -7.65 1.64
CA ARG A 26 1.71 -8.61 0.89
C ARG A 26 1.17 -9.68 1.82
N LYS A 27 -0.16 -9.79 1.91
CA LYS A 27 -0.87 -10.80 2.68
C LYS A 27 -1.59 -11.80 1.78
N LYS A 28 -1.82 -13.00 2.28
CA LYS A 28 -2.68 -14.03 1.69
C LYS A 28 -3.65 -14.50 2.77
N GLY A 29 -4.89 -14.04 2.69
CA GLY A 29 -5.81 -14.08 3.84
C GLY A 29 -5.23 -13.32 5.05
N GLU A 30 -5.19 -13.94 6.22
CA GLU A 30 -4.65 -13.34 7.45
C GLU A 30 -3.12 -13.43 7.56
N LYS A 31 -2.45 -14.17 6.66
CA LYS A 31 -1.01 -14.41 6.74
C LYS A 31 -0.23 -13.38 5.94
N THR A 32 0.72 -12.71 6.58
CA THR A 32 1.74 -11.93 5.86
C THR A 32 2.72 -12.86 5.15
N ILE A 33 2.89 -12.63 3.85
CA ILE A 33 3.73 -13.42 2.96
C ILE A 33 5.05 -12.71 2.68
N ARG A 34 5.03 -11.38 2.56
CA ARG A 34 6.22 -10.59 2.23
C ARG A 34 6.10 -9.15 2.70
N HIS A 35 7.23 -8.59 3.08
CA HIS A 35 7.46 -7.16 3.23
C HIS A 35 8.45 -6.73 2.16
N ASP A 36 8.08 -5.72 1.37
CA ASP A 36 8.94 -5.08 0.39
C ASP A 36 9.01 -3.58 0.69
N TRP A 37 10.10 -2.94 0.28
CA TRP A 37 10.22 -1.49 0.32
C TRP A 37 10.19 -0.93 -1.08
N ILE A 38 9.34 0.07 -1.29
CA ILE A 38 9.29 0.85 -2.52
C ILE A 38 9.99 2.17 -2.21
N ILE A 39 11.07 2.45 -2.95
CA ILE A 39 11.92 3.62 -2.73
C ILE A 39 11.70 4.58 -3.88
N PHE A 40 11.49 5.84 -3.55
CA PHE A 40 11.30 6.96 -4.45
C PHE A 40 12.48 7.92 -4.34
N ASP A 41 12.63 8.81 -5.33
CA ASP A 41 13.69 9.82 -5.30
C ASP A 41 13.28 11.01 -4.43
N THR A 42 11.97 11.28 -4.33
CA THR A 42 11.42 12.38 -3.55
C THR A 42 10.27 11.97 -2.62
N VAL A 43 10.04 12.79 -1.59
CA VAL A 43 8.95 12.59 -0.62
C VAL A 43 7.59 12.79 -1.29
N ASP A 44 7.50 13.75 -2.21
CA ASP A 44 6.27 14.07 -2.93
C ASP A 44 5.84 12.89 -3.82
N GLU A 45 6.77 12.24 -4.53
CA GLU A 45 6.48 11.04 -5.33
C GLU A 45 6.01 9.87 -4.48
N ALA A 46 6.62 9.64 -3.31
CA ALA A 46 6.17 8.61 -2.39
C ALA A 46 4.74 8.92 -1.90
N MET A 47 4.48 10.17 -1.52
CA MET A 47 3.16 10.60 -1.07
C MET A 47 2.10 10.45 -2.16
N GLU A 48 2.39 10.86 -3.39
CA GLU A 48 1.50 10.68 -4.54
C GLU A 48 1.20 9.20 -4.79
N PHE A 49 2.23 8.35 -4.80
CA PHE A 49 2.04 6.90 -4.95
C PHE A 49 1.17 6.30 -3.84
N PHE A 50 1.41 6.69 -2.58
CA PHE A 50 0.61 6.23 -1.44
C PHE A 50 -0.84 6.67 -1.60
N ASN A 51 -1.06 7.94 -1.97
CA ASN A 51 -2.38 8.49 -2.20
C ASN A 51 -3.08 7.79 -3.36
N ASP A 52 -2.41 7.44 -4.45
CA ASP A 52 -3.03 6.71 -5.56
C ASP A 52 -3.39 5.27 -5.18
N CYS A 53 -2.55 4.61 -4.37
CA CYS A 53 -2.78 3.24 -3.93
C CYS A 53 -3.87 3.12 -2.84
N CYS A 54 -4.00 4.14 -1.98
CA CYS A 54 -4.90 4.12 -0.82
C CYS A 54 -6.07 5.11 -0.92
N GLY A 55 -6.10 5.97 -1.95
CA GLY A 55 -6.91 7.18 -2.02
C GLY A 55 -8.23 7.09 -2.77
N GLU A 56 -8.93 5.95 -2.76
CA GLU A 56 -10.41 6.00 -2.78
C GLU A 56 -10.97 6.50 -1.42
N PHE A 57 -10.34 7.53 -0.84
CA PHE A 57 -10.89 8.29 0.29
C PHE A 57 -10.91 9.77 -0.10
N VAL A 58 -11.99 10.14 -0.78
CA VAL A 58 -12.33 11.52 -1.14
C VAL A 58 -12.47 12.35 0.13
N GLY A 59 -11.54 13.26 0.37
CA GLY A 59 -11.77 14.35 1.32
C GLY A 59 -10.50 14.82 2.02
N TYR A 60 -9.84 15.80 1.40
CA TYR A 60 -9.11 16.98 1.89
C TYR A 60 -8.51 17.11 3.31
N TYR A 61 -8.70 16.19 4.25
CA TYR A 61 -8.05 16.12 5.55
C TYR A 61 -8.00 14.66 5.99
N ALA A 62 -7.30 13.80 5.22
CA ALA A 62 -6.84 12.56 5.79
C ALA A 62 -5.76 12.93 6.80
N TYR A 63 -6.14 13.02 8.08
CA TYR A 63 -5.21 12.86 9.18
C TYR A 63 -4.49 11.54 8.91
N ILE A 64 -3.34 11.61 8.27
CA ILE A 64 -2.40 10.51 8.16
C ILE A 64 -2.12 10.17 9.61
N VAL A 65 -2.73 9.08 10.09
CA VAL A 65 -2.41 8.52 11.39
C VAL A 65 -1.02 7.90 11.21
N ALA A 66 0.00 8.76 11.15
CA ALA A 66 1.35 8.41 11.51
C ALA A 66 1.23 8.05 12.99
N ARG A 67 1.18 6.74 13.24
CA ARG A 67 1.18 6.18 14.59
C ARG A 67 2.47 6.66 15.25
N LEU A 68 2.34 7.64 16.15
CA LEU A 68 3.40 8.07 17.09
C LEU A 68 3.76 6.91 18.02
#